data_AF-A0A8S0YVM6-F1
#
_entry.id   AF-A0A8S0YVM6-F1
#
_cell.length_a   1.000
_cell.length_b   1.000
_cell.length_c   1.000
_cell.angle_alpha   90.00
_cell.angle_beta   90.00
_cell.angle_gamma   90.00
#
_symmetry.space_group_name_H-M   'P 1'
#
loop_
_entity.id
_entity.type
_entity.pdbx_description
1 polymer ?
#
loop_
_entity_poly.entity_id
_entity_poly.type
_entity_poly.pdbx_seq_one_letter_code
_entity_poly.pdbx_strand_id
1 'polypeptide(L)'
;MQWPPCDDFELDSRDYWKCVCLSTVQTVYHPVGTCGMGTDSKTSVVNSRLKVHGVKNLRVIDASIMPTITSGNTNGPSMMIGERGAELVKEDYDK
;
A
#
# COMPACT_ATOMS: atom_id res chain seq x y z
N MET A 1 23.31 -16.96 13.63
CA MET A 1 23.34 -15.67 12.93
C MET A 1 23.70 -14.65 13.98
N GLN A 2 24.91 -14.10 13.96
CA GLN A 2 25.34 -13.09 14.93
C GLN A 2 25.05 -11.72 14.35
N TRP A 3 24.61 -10.79 15.20
CA TRP A 3 24.46 -9.37 14.86
C TRP A 3 25.45 -8.60 15.72
N PRO A 4 26.72 -8.44 15.28
CA PRO A 4 27.76 -7.83 16.10
C PRO A 4 27.39 -6.47 16.72
N PRO A 5 26.65 -5.57 16.02
CA PRO A 5 26.20 -4.31 16.64
C PRO A 5 25.16 -4.45 17.75
N CYS A 6 24.53 -5.62 17.90
CA CYS A 6 23.48 -5.90 18.87
C CYS A 6 23.90 -6.87 19.98
N ASP A 7 25.16 -7.33 19.96
CA ASP A 7 25.70 -8.27 20.95
C ASP A 7 25.85 -7.63 22.36
N ASP A 8 25.72 -6.29 22.46
CA ASP A 8 25.67 -5.55 23.73
C ASP A 8 24.37 -5.79 24.52
N PHE A 9 23.34 -6.37 23.89
CA PHE A 9 22.06 -6.70 24.54
C PHE A 9 21.98 -8.19 24.88
N GLU A 10 21.25 -8.53 25.95
CA GLU A 10 20.91 -9.92 26.26
C GLU A 10 20.17 -10.55 25.07
N LEU A 11 20.67 -11.69 24.58
CA LEU A 11 20.09 -12.42 23.45
C LEU A 11 18.59 -12.71 23.72
N ASP A 12 17.77 -12.57 22.67
CA ASP A 12 16.31 -12.73 22.71
C ASP A 12 15.53 -11.71 23.57
N SER A 13 16.20 -10.73 24.17
CA SER A 13 15.52 -9.62 24.83
C SER A 13 14.78 -8.72 23.83
N ARG A 14 13.84 -7.92 24.33
CA ARG A 14 13.17 -6.89 23.54
C ARG A 14 14.16 -5.90 22.93
N ASP A 15 15.20 -5.52 23.67
CA ASP A 15 16.19 -4.55 23.23
C ASP A 15 17.11 -5.13 22.16
N TYR A 16 17.49 -6.41 22.27
CA TYR A 16 18.18 -7.14 21.21
C TYR A 16 17.36 -7.15 19.91
N TRP A 17 16.11 -7.61 19.96
CA TRP A 17 15.25 -7.64 18.77
C TRP A 17 14.97 -6.26 18.19
N LYS A 18 14.85 -5.23 19.03
CA LYS A 18 14.73 -3.84 18.58
C LYS A 18 15.99 -3.39 17.85
N CYS A 19 17.18 -3.70 18.36
CA CYS A 19 18.45 -3.38 17.69
C CYS A 19 18.55 -4.06 16.32
N VAL A 20 18.22 -5.36 16.24
CA VAL A 20 18.23 -6.11 14.99
C VAL A 20 17.26 -5.47 13.99
N CYS A 21 16.01 -5.23 14.38
CA CYS A 21 15.00 -4.57 13.52
C CYS A 21 15.49 -3.23 12.96
N LEU A 22 16.05 -2.36 13.80
CA LEU A 22 16.54 -1.05 13.36
C LEU A 22 17.77 -1.16 12.44
N SER A 23 18.58 -2.19 12.60
CA SER A 23 19.81 -2.40 11.83
C SER A 23 19.60 -3.12 10.49
N THR A 24 18.48 -3.82 10.33
CA THR A 24 18.23 -4.68 9.15
C THR A 24 16.99 -4.33 8.37
N VAL A 25 16.17 -3.38 8.83
CA VAL A 25 14.92 -3.04 8.14
C VAL A 25 15.19 -2.60 6.71
N GLN A 26 14.47 -3.20 5.77
CA GLN A 26 14.45 -2.82 4.38
C GLN A 26 13.01 -2.91 3.87
N THR A 27 12.74 -2.21 2.78
CA THR A 27 11.48 -2.42 2.06
C THR A 27 11.47 -3.81 1.42
N VAL A 28 10.29 -4.43 1.40
CA VAL A 28 10.01 -5.59 0.55
C VAL A 28 9.30 -5.19 -0.75
N TYR A 29 9.43 -3.91 -1.13
CA TYR A 29 8.91 -3.34 -2.37
C TYR A 29 7.38 -3.38 -2.51
N HIS A 30 6.66 -3.26 -1.38
CA HIS A 30 5.19 -3.23 -1.34
C HIS A 30 4.61 -1.88 -0.85
N PRO A 31 5.02 -0.70 -1.37
CA PRO A 31 4.40 0.57 -1.00
C PRO A 31 2.95 0.65 -1.53
N VAL A 32 2.05 1.19 -0.72
CA VAL A 32 0.62 1.38 -1.04
C VAL A 32 0.07 2.66 -0.39
N GLY A 33 -1.15 3.07 -0.74
CA GLY A 33 -1.94 4.04 0.04
C GLY A 33 -1.68 5.53 -0.20
N THR A 34 -0.73 5.90 -1.08
CA THR A 34 -0.44 7.31 -1.40
C THR A 34 -1.60 8.03 -2.11
N CYS A 35 -2.54 7.30 -2.69
CA CYS A 35 -3.79 7.82 -3.25
C CYS A 35 -5.00 7.05 -2.71
N GLY A 36 -5.00 6.80 -1.40
CA GLY A 36 -5.96 5.94 -0.72
C GLY A 36 -7.42 6.20 -1.11
N MET A 37 -8.16 5.10 -1.32
CA MET A 37 -9.59 5.11 -1.63
C MET A 37 -10.44 5.37 -0.38
N GLY A 38 -11.44 6.25 -0.49
CA GLY A 38 -12.32 6.57 0.63
C GLY A 38 -13.54 7.39 0.22
N THR A 39 -14.47 7.56 1.17
CA THR A 39 -15.71 8.32 0.96
C THR A 39 -15.54 9.82 1.19
N ASP A 40 -14.60 10.23 2.04
CA ASP A 40 -14.33 11.63 2.38
C ASP A 40 -13.10 12.16 1.64
N SER A 41 -13.31 13.16 0.78
CA SER A 41 -12.25 13.85 0.03
C SER A 41 -11.20 14.57 0.89
N LYS A 42 -11.48 14.81 2.19
CA LYS A 42 -10.50 15.40 3.11
C LYS A 42 -9.47 14.41 3.61
N THR A 43 -9.77 13.12 3.53
CA THR A 43 -8.94 12.03 4.08
C THR A 43 -8.61 10.95 3.06
N SER A 44 -9.05 11.12 1.80
CA SER A 44 -8.82 10.17 0.70
C SER A 44 -8.64 10.90 -0.62
N VAL A 45 -8.05 10.22 -1.61
CA VAL A 45 -7.74 10.79 -2.93
C VAL A 45 -8.73 10.34 -3.99
N VAL A 46 -9.18 9.08 -3.93
CA VAL A 46 -10.14 8.52 -4.88
C VAL A 46 -11.38 7.98 -4.19
N ASN A 47 -12.51 7.97 -4.89
CA ASN A 47 -13.74 7.32 -4.42
C ASN A 47 -13.78 5.81 -4.79
N SER A 48 -14.88 5.14 -4.44
CA SER A 48 -15.10 3.71 -4.75
C SER A 48 -15.16 3.34 -6.24
N ARG A 49 -15.26 4.34 -7.13
CA ARG A 49 -15.14 4.17 -8.59
C ARG A 49 -13.76 4.57 -9.11
N LEU A 50 -12.77 4.69 -8.23
CA LEU A 50 -11.38 5.05 -8.53
C LEU A 50 -11.19 6.44 -9.16
N LYS A 51 -12.23 7.30 -9.09
CA LYS A 51 -12.17 8.68 -9.60
C LYS A 51 -11.54 9.58 -8.56
N VAL A 52 -10.63 10.46 -9.00
CA VAL A 52 -10.03 11.47 -8.14
C VAL A 52 -11.09 12.47 -7.68
N HIS A 53 -11.17 12.73 -6.39
CA HIS A 53 -12.15 13.67 -5.84
C HIS A 53 -11.95 15.07 -6.43
N GLY A 54 -13.05 15.71 -6.86
CA GLY A 54 -13.03 17.07 -7.40
C GLY A 54 -12.41 17.22 -8.81
N VAL A 55 -11.86 16.15 -9.41
CA VAL A 55 -11.25 16.19 -10.74
C VAL A 55 -12.09 15.38 -11.73
N LYS A 56 -12.39 15.97 -12.88
CA LYS A 56 -13.15 15.30 -13.95
C LYS A 56 -12.23 14.43 -14.80
N ASN A 57 -12.74 13.29 -15.26
CA ASN A 57 -12.08 12.39 -16.22
C ASN A 57 -10.67 11.91 -15.81
N LEU A 58 -10.41 11.83 -14.51
CA LEU A 58 -9.15 11.33 -13.96
C LEU A 58 -9.40 10.20 -12.95
N ARG A 59 -8.60 9.14 -13.04
CA ARG A 59 -8.63 7.98 -12.16
C ARG A 59 -7.21 7.59 -11.76
N VAL A 60 -7.08 6.93 -10.61
CA VAL A 60 -5.85 6.24 -10.20
C VAL A 60 -6.18 4.75 -10.10
N ILE A 61 -5.40 3.90 -10.77
CA ILE A 61 -5.69 2.47 -10.92
C ILE A 61 -4.39 1.69 -10.71
N ASP A 62 -3.87 1.72 -9.49
CA ASP A 62 -2.70 0.96 -9.05
C ASP A 62 -2.74 0.75 -7.52
N ALA A 63 -1.66 0.25 -6.93
CA ALA A 63 -1.60 -0.06 -5.51
C ALA A 63 -1.70 1.17 -4.58
N SER A 64 -1.49 2.38 -5.08
CA SER A 64 -1.64 3.61 -4.30
C SER A 64 -3.05 3.81 -3.76
N ILE A 65 -4.06 3.20 -4.39
CA ILE A 65 -5.46 3.33 -3.97
C ILE A 65 -5.83 2.46 -2.77
N MET A 66 -4.99 1.48 -2.40
CA MET A 66 -5.28 0.60 -1.27
C MET A 66 -5.26 1.40 0.04
N PRO A 67 -6.36 1.46 0.83
CA PRO A 67 -6.37 2.20 2.10
C PRO A 67 -5.42 1.59 3.14
N THR A 68 -5.22 0.27 3.07
CA THR A 68 -4.30 -0.51 3.89
C THR A 68 -3.62 -1.57 3.04
N ILE A 69 -2.38 -1.94 3.39
CA ILE A 69 -1.69 -3.05 2.73
C ILE A 69 -2.43 -4.35 3.01
N THR A 70 -2.52 -5.20 1.99
CA THR A 70 -3.12 -6.54 2.12
C THR A 70 -2.16 -7.52 2.79
N SER A 71 -2.70 -8.57 3.41
CA SER A 71 -1.90 -9.66 3.97
C SER A 71 -1.39 -10.59 2.87
N GLY A 72 -0.38 -10.14 2.12
CA GLY A 72 0.23 -10.90 1.02
C GLY A 72 1.10 -10.00 0.12
N ASN A 73 1.65 -10.60 -0.93
CA ASN A 73 2.43 -9.86 -1.93
C ASN A 73 1.50 -8.95 -2.75
N THR A 74 1.87 -7.67 -2.92
CA THR A 74 1.00 -6.66 -3.54
C THR A 74 0.83 -6.84 -5.05
N ASN A 75 1.59 -7.72 -5.70
CA ASN A 75 1.45 -8.02 -7.13
C ASN A 75 0.02 -8.49 -7.48
N GLY A 76 -0.50 -9.49 -6.76
CA GLY A 76 -1.85 -10.03 -6.99
C GLY A 76 -2.94 -8.96 -6.85
N PRO A 77 -3.01 -8.28 -5.69
CA PRO A 77 -3.93 -7.16 -5.48
C PRO A 77 -3.80 -6.04 -6.53
N SER A 78 -2.59 -5.70 -6.97
CA SER A 78 -2.38 -4.67 -8.01
C SER A 78 -2.97 -5.09 -9.36
N MET A 79 -2.78 -6.34 -9.77
CA MET A 79 -3.41 -6.88 -10.99
C MET A 79 -4.94 -6.85 -10.88
N MET A 80 -5.51 -7.21 -9.73
CA MET A 80 -6.96 -7.17 -9.51
C MET A 80 -7.52 -5.75 -9.51
N ILE A 81 -6.78 -4.76 -8.99
CA ILE A 81 -7.15 -3.34 -9.09
C ILE A 81 -7.16 -2.91 -10.56
N GLY A 82 -6.16 -3.32 -11.34
CA GLY A 82 -6.12 -3.11 -12.79
C GLY A 82 -7.36 -3.65 -13.50
N GLU A 83 -7.71 -4.91 -13.24
CA GLU A 83 -8.87 -5.58 -13.82
C GLU A 83 -10.18 -4.84 -13.47
N ARG A 84 -10.41 -4.57 -12.18
CA ARG A 84 -11.61 -3.84 -11.74
C ARG A 84 -11.63 -2.41 -12.28
N GLY A 85 -10.48 -1.76 -12.36
CA GLY A 85 -10.38 -0.42 -12.92
C GLY A 85 -10.75 -0.38 -14.40
N ALA A 86 -10.30 -1.36 -15.19
CA ALA A 86 -10.66 -1.49 -16.59
C ALA A 86 -12.16 -1.70 -16.79
N GLU A 87 -12.79 -2.55 -15.98
CA GLU A 87 -14.25 -2.75 -15.98
C GLU A 87 -15.00 -1.44 -15.70
N LEU A 88 -14.62 -0.72 -14.65
CA LEU A 88 -15.25 0.55 -14.29
C LEU A 88 -15.05 1.66 -15.34
N VAL A 89 -13.97 1.60 -16.13
CA VAL A 89 -13.74 2.51 -17.26
C VAL A 89 -14.69 2.17 -18.42
N LYS A 90 -14.84 0.88 -18.77
CA LYS A 90 -15.78 0.43 -19.80
C LYS A 90 -17.22 0.81 -19.45
N GLU A 91 -17.65 0.53 -18.21
CA GLU A 91 -18.98 0.90 -17.70
C GLU A 91 -19.34 2.39 -17.84
N ASP A 92 -18.33 3.28 -17.80
CA ASP A 92 -18.52 4.72 -17.93
C ASP A 92 -18.33 5.22 -19.36
N TYR A 93 -17.63 4.46 -20.22
CA TYR A 93 -17.44 4.77 -21.63
C TYR A 93 -18.67 4.43 -22.48
N ASP A 94 -19.37 3.35 -22.15
CA ASP A 94 -20.57 2.90 -22.86
C ASP A 94 -21.85 3.70 -22.49
N LYS A 95 -21.68 4.87 -21.86
CA LYS A 95 -22.76 5.80 -21.47
C LYS A 95 -22.65 7.09 -22.24
#